data_AF-A0A7R7AMN3-F1
#
_entry.id   AF-A0A7R7AMN3-F1
#
_cell.length_a   1.000
_cell.length_b   1.000
_cell.length_c   1.000
_cell.angle_alpha   90.00
_cell.angle_beta   90.00
_cell.angle_gamma   90.00
#
_symmetry.space_group_name_H-M   'P 1'
#
loop_
_entity.id
_entity.type
_entity.pdbx_description
1 polymer ?
#
loop_
_entity_poly.entity_id
_entity_poly.type
_entity_poly.pdbx_seq_one_letter_code
_entity_poly.pdbx_strand_id
1 'polypeptide(L)'
;MFNGGTELGALEKALSLAPPADLIVRLVVPAAVVETRLRQRIEREPPAERIFEADLSVNMRSIGVFESINDLLTTSGREIISVDNVDRQSTFKSICYVEKQIISALLRTDRPAAEKQREFPNLPIGVPASATAPPRNKDMGSRLAWASIFALLIYIGGAGLTSLAQLAIARLIGPRNYGIYSYVLAWTSVLAYLATLGFNVSLLRFVPAYRANGRLDLARGVIRFALQRSLIAATLFGMIGAASVLLFSDHKQSGLETSIMLGMVAVPLITAYALGATLVRAFGGVVSALLPERIVRDGLLLVLVALLAKSGLRTVDAPSVTLAVVVSSAFTVGLVFITARKFEPPGLRQAKPTYASREWWFAVPPLMLITGLDVFVSRAGVLVLGWTDHIREAGIFALALNIAMLVGLSRIAVATMFSPTAADLYARGDRNGLQQLFARATLLSAGGAVVVAIPMMVIAEPFLRFFGEGYAAGAPIARVLILGYVFVALCGPQQNLLTMTGNEWAAATTMIAGAVANIIACAAGVAIYGPIGAAVGVALALSIWSVAMAVYIGKRLKIMPGLVFALLSIRPSAIDAHQWNWFLRASK
;
A
#
# COMPACT_ATOMS: atom_id res chain seq x y z
N MET A 1 -2.01 20.96 -12.87
CA MET A 1 -1.38 21.29 -14.17
C MET A 1 -0.80 22.71 -14.20
N PHE A 2 -1.21 23.63 -13.31
CA PHE A 2 -0.65 24.98 -13.27
C PHE A 2 -0.22 25.34 -11.83
N ASN A 3 1.03 25.04 -11.49
CA ASN A 3 1.69 25.69 -10.36
C ASN A 3 1.97 27.13 -10.78
N GLY A 4 1.67 28.11 -9.91
CA GLY A 4 1.74 29.56 -10.16
C GLY A 4 3.10 30.17 -10.53
N GLY A 5 4.00 29.40 -11.16
CA GLY A 5 5.30 29.81 -11.67
C GLY A 5 5.62 29.09 -12.98
N THR A 6 4.67 29.01 -13.91
CA THR A 6 4.93 28.47 -15.24
C THR A 6 5.67 29.51 -16.07
N GLU A 7 6.87 29.16 -16.57
CA GLU A 7 7.59 29.96 -17.56
C GLU A 7 6.67 30.13 -18.79
N LEU A 8 6.41 31.38 -19.20
CA LEU A 8 5.49 31.72 -20.29
C LEU A 8 5.71 30.86 -21.56
N GLY A 9 6.97 30.57 -21.88
CA GLY A 9 7.35 29.76 -23.06
C GLY A 9 6.93 28.29 -23.00
N ALA A 10 6.83 27.69 -21.80
CA ALA A 10 6.31 26.33 -21.66
C ALA A 10 4.79 26.28 -21.92
N LEU A 11 4.09 27.35 -21.55
CA LEU A 11 2.66 27.50 -21.72
C LEU A 11 2.29 27.75 -23.19
N GLU A 12 3.06 28.59 -23.88
CA GLU A 12 2.94 28.85 -25.31
C GLU A 12 3.14 27.56 -26.12
N LYS A 13 4.18 26.77 -25.80
CA LYS A 13 4.46 25.49 -26.44
C LYS A 13 3.36 24.43 -26.19
N ALA A 14 2.74 24.44 -25.01
CA ALA A 14 1.62 23.56 -24.71
C ALA A 14 0.36 23.97 -25.48
N LEU A 15 0.09 25.27 -25.60
CA LEU A 15 -1.03 25.82 -26.37
C LEU A 15 -0.87 25.60 -27.88
N SER A 16 0.36 25.64 -28.40
CA SER A 16 0.64 25.37 -29.83
C SER A 16 0.42 23.89 -30.21
N LEU A 17 0.52 22.98 -29.24
CA LEU A 17 0.26 21.54 -29.45
C LEU A 17 -1.22 21.16 -29.27
N ALA A 18 -2.03 22.07 -28.71
CA ALA A 18 -3.45 21.85 -28.53
C ALA A 18 -4.21 22.14 -29.83
N PRO A 19 -5.15 21.27 -30.26
CA PRO A 19 -5.96 21.52 -31.45
C PRO A 19 -6.71 22.87 -31.31
N PRO A 20 -6.82 23.65 -32.39
CA PRO A 20 -7.57 24.90 -32.37
C PRO A 20 -9.03 24.59 -32.00
N ALA A 21 -9.53 25.26 -30.97
CA ALA A 21 -10.92 25.14 -30.56
C ALA A 21 -11.76 26.12 -31.38
N ASP A 22 -12.90 25.64 -31.90
CA ASP A 22 -13.86 26.48 -32.64
C ASP A 22 -14.52 27.54 -31.74
N LEU A 23 -14.46 27.35 -30.41
CA LEU A 23 -15.00 28.28 -29.42
C LEU A 23 -14.23 28.20 -28.10
N ILE A 24 -13.83 29.35 -27.55
CA ILE A 24 -13.19 29.45 -26.23
C ILE A 24 -14.06 30.28 -25.29
N VAL A 25 -14.46 29.68 -24.16
CA VAL A 25 -15.28 30.33 -23.13
C VAL A 25 -14.48 30.48 -21.85
N ARG A 26 -14.32 31.71 -21.37
CA ARG A 26 -13.67 32.04 -20.10
C ARG A 26 -14.72 32.32 -19.05
N LEU A 27 -14.77 31.53 -17.99
CA LEU A 27 -15.60 31.84 -16.82
C LEU A 27 -14.81 32.73 -15.86
N VAL A 28 -15.30 33.94 -15.61
CA VAL A 28 -14.68 34.87 -14.66
C VAL A 28 -15.42 34.76 -13.32
N VAL A 29 -14.67 34.43 -12.27
CA VAL A 29 -15.18 34.32 -10.90
C VAL A 29 -14.38 35.27 -10.01
N PRO A 30 -15.02 36.12 -9.18
CA PRO A 30 -14.30 37.04 -8.30
C PRO A 30 -13.39 36.29 -7.32
N ALA A 31 -12.17 36.79 -7.13
CA ALA A 31 -11.17 36.19 -6.25
C ALA A 31 -11.68 35.99 -4.81
N ALA A 32 -12.49 36.93 -4.31
CA ALA A 32 -13.12 36.84 -2.98
C ALA A 32 -14.07 35.62 -2.85
N VAL A 33 -14.79 35.25 -3.91
CA VAL A 33 -15.69 34.08 -3.92
C VAL A 33 -14.87 32.79 -3.92
N VAL A 34 -13.76 32.76 -4.66
CA VAL A 34 -12.83 31.63 -4.70
C VAL A 34 -12.17 31.43 -3.33
N GLU A 35 -11.68 32.51 -2.71
CA GLU A 35 -11.09 32.46 -1.37
C GLU A 35 -12.08 31.94 -0.33
N THR A 36 -13.31 32.47 -0.34
CA THR A 36 -14.35 32.06 0.63
C THR A 36 -14.70 30.57 0.47
N ARG A 37 -14.79 30.08 -0.77
CA ARG A 37 -15.04 28.65 -1.03
C ARG A 37 -13.86 27.76 -0.66
N LEU A 38 -12.63 28.22 -0.87
CA LEU A 38 -11.42 27.50 -0.46
C LEU A 38 -11.32 27.41 1.07
N ARG A 39 -11.56 28.51 1.80
CA ARG A 39 -11.63 28.51 3.27
C ARG A 39 -12.68 27.54 3.79
N GLN A 40 -13.91 27.61 3.27
CA GLN A 40 -14.99 26.70 3.67
C GLN A 40 -14.70 25.23 3.36
N ARG A 41 -13.90 24.94 2.33
CA ARG A 41 -13.46 23.59 2.01
C ARG A 41 -12.42 23.10 3.02
N ILE A 42 -11.38 23.90 3.27
CA ILE A 42 -10.33 23.60 4.25
C ILE A 42 -10.96 23.38 5.63
N GLU A 43 -11.91 24.22 6.03
CA GLU A 43 -12.63 24.12 7.31
C GLU A 43 -13.51 22.86 7.45
N ARG A 44 -13.89 22.21 6.35
CA ARG A 44 -14.74 21.01 6.35
C ARG A 44 -13.98 19.71 6.11
N GLU A 45 -12.70 19.78 5.78
CA GLU A 45 -11.86 18.59 5.59
C GLU A 45 -11.40 17.98 6.93
N PRO A 46 -11.27 16.64 7.01
CA PRO A 46 -10.77 15.94 8.19
C PRO A 46 -9.39 16.47 8.61
N PRO A 47 -9.08 16.50 9.92
CA PRO A 47 -7.81 17.04 10.41
C PRO A 47 -6.57 16.32 9.85
N ALA A 48 -6.69 15.03 9.47
CA ALA A 48 -5.61 14.27 8.84
C ALA A 48 -5.33 14.69 7.38
N GLU A 49 -6.34 15.16 6.64
CA GLU A 49 -6.20 15.60 5.24
C GLU A 49 -5.68 17.05 5.15
N ARG A 50 -6.04 17.90 6.12
CA ARG A 50 -5.51 19.28 6.24
C ARG A 50 -3.98 19.34 6.33
N ILE A 51 -3.35 18.32 6.90
CA ILE A 51 -1.89 18.24 7.02
C ILE A 51 -1.22 18.15 5.65
N PHE A 52 -1.95 17.82 4.59
CA PHE A 52 -1.41 17.62 3.23
C PHE A 52 -1.91 18.63 2.20
N GLU A 53 -2.89 19.48 2.51
CA GLU A 53 -3.29 20.58 1.60
C GLU A 53 -2.27 21.74 1.64
N ALA A 54 -2.11 22.43 0.50
CA ALA A 54 -1.30 23.64 0.39
C ALA A 54 -2.02 24.83 1.05
N ASP A 55 -1.25 25.76 1.63
CA ASP A 55 -1.81 26.95 2.28
C ASP A 55 -2.67 27.78 1.31
N LEU A 56 -3.69 28.45 1.85
CA LEU A 56 -4.62 29.30 1.10
C LEU A 56 -3.87 30.31 0.20
N SER A 57 -2.77 30.89 0.70
CA SER A 57 -1.95 31.86 -0.04
C SER A 57 -1.22 31.25 -1.25
N VAL A 58 -0.87 29.95 -1.20
CA VAL A 58 -0.26 29.21 -2.31
C VAL A 58 -1.31 28.88 -3.36
N ASN A 59 -2.50 28.45 -2.94
CA ASN A 59 -3.62 28.18 -3.84
C ASN A 59 -4.07 29.45 -4.57
N MET A 60 -4.17 30.59 -3.86
CA MET A 60 -4.57 31.87 -4.46
C MET A 60 -3.53 32.39 -5.48
N ARG A 61 -2.23 32.13 -5.29
CA ARG A 61 -1.20 32.51 -6.28
C ARG A 61 -1.33 31.76 -7.61
N SER A 62 -1.91 30.56 -7.62
CA SER A 62 -2.09 29.80 -8.87
C SER A 62 -3.19 30.38 -9.79
N ILE A 63 -4.03 31.28 -9.27
CA ILE A 63 -5.09 31.95 -10.06
C ILE A 63 -4.48 32.81 -11.19
N GLY A 64 -3.34 33.46 -10.95
CA GLY A 64 -2.68 34.31 -11.95
C GLY A 64 -2.29 33.58 -13.24
N VAL A 65 -2.14 32.24 -13.20
CA VAL A 65 -1.83 31.47 -14.41
C VAL A 65 -2.99 31.51 -15.42
N PHE A 66 -4.24 31.60 -14.94
CA PHE A 66 -5.40 31.70 -15.83
C PHE A 66 -5.48 33.06 -16.54
N GLU A 67 -4.90 34.11 -15.96
CA GLU A 67 -4.74 35.42 -16.63
C GLU A 67 -3.65 35.32 -17.71
N SER A 68 -2.51 34.72 -17.41
CA SER A 68 -1.45 34.49 -18.41
C SER A 68 -1.92 33.61 -19.58
N ILE A 69 -2.75 32.60 -19.33
CA ILE A 69 -3.39 31.79 -20.38
C ILE A 69 -4.28 32.66 -21.27
N ASN A 70 -5.09 33.52 -20.67
CA ASN A 70 -5.99 34.41 -21.39
C ASN A 70 -5.22 35.39 -22.29
N ASP A 71 -4.13 35.96 -21.78
CA ASP A 71 -3.30 36.92 -22.53
C ASP A 71 -2.56 36.24 -23.70
N LEU A 72 -2.09 35.01 -23.51
CA LEU A 72 -1.48 34.23 -24.60
C LEU A 72 -2.50 33.85 -25.69
N LEU A 73 -3.71 33.45 -25.29
CA LEU A 73 -4.78 33.08 -26.22
C LEU A 73 -5.30 34.28 -27.02
N THR A 74 -5.42 35.45 -26.39
CA THR A 74 -5.81 36.70 -27.08
C THR A 74 -4.72 37.20 -28.02
N THR A 75 -3.45 37.16 -27.60
CA THR A 75 -2.30 37.52 -28.46
C THR A 75 -2.18 36.59 -29.66
N SER A 76 -2.60 35.33 -29.53
CA SER A 76 -2.64 34.35 -30.62
C SER A 76 -3.84 34.51 -31.57
N GLY A 77 -4.62 35.58 -31.43
CA GLY A 77 -5.76 35.90 -32.31
C GLY A 77 -6.98 34.99 -32.13
N ARG A 78 -7.08 34.24 -31.02
CA ARG A 78 -8.26 33.41 -30.74
C ARG A 78 -9.34 34.24 -30.05
N GLU A 79 -10.57 34.17 -30.56
CA GLU A 79 -11.71 34.88 -29.99
C GLU A 79 -12.15 34.19 -28.69
N ILE A 80 -12.12 34.92 -27.57
CA ILE A 80 -12.47 34.41 -26.23
C ILE A 80 -13.74 35.09 -25.77
N ILE A 81 -14.74 34.31 -25.37
CA ILE A 81 -15.98 34.82 -24.78
C ILE A 81 -15.87 34.76 -23.25
N SER A 82 -15.87 35.92 -22.60
CA SER A 82 -15.91 36.00 -21.13
C SER A 82 -17.34 35.90 -20.61
N VAL A 83 -17.56 35.01 -19.64
CA VAL A 83 -18.83 34.79 -18.95
C VAL A 83 -18.64 35.17 -17.48
N ASP A 84 -19.29 36.26 -17.06
CA ASP A 84 -19.27 36.75 -15.68
C ASP A 84 -20.39 36.11 -14.85
N ASN A 85 -19.99 35.39 -13.80
CA ASN A 85 -20.91 34.69 -12.90
C ASN A 85 -21.08 35.44 -11.57
N VAL A 86 -21.27 36.76 -11.65
CA VAL A 86 -21.37 37.65 -10.47
C VAL A 86 -22.82 37.73 -9.97
N ASP A 87 -23.82 37.68 -10.87
CA ASP A 87 -25.24 37.71 -10.51
C ASP A 87 -26.10 36.85 -11.47
N ARG A 88 -27.26 36.37 -11.02
CA ARG A 88 -28.15 35.47 -11.77
C ARG A 88 -28.59 36.07 -13.11
N GLN A 89 -28.70 37.40 -13.18
CA GLN A 89 -29.06 38.15 -14.37
C GLN A 89 -27.88 38.32 -15.35
N SER A 90 -26.64 38.43 -14.85
CA SER A 90 -25.43 38.48 -15.70
C SER A 90 -25.17 37.12 -16.35
N THR A 91 -25.28 36.04 -15.56
CA THR A 91 -25.11 34.67 -16.05
C THR A 91 -26.12 34.32 -17.14
N PHE A 92 -27.38 34.73 -17.00
CA PHE A 92 -28.41 34.48 -18.02
C PHE A 92 -28.13 35.24 -19.33
N LYS A 93 -27.72 36.51 -19.25
CA LYS A 93 -27.34 37.30 -20.43
C LYS A 93 -26.11 36.71 -21.14
N SER A 94 -25.11 36.27 -20.38
CA SER A 94 -23.90 35.66 -20.93
C SER A 94 -24.19 34.30 -21.58
N ILE A 95 -25.11 33.50 -21.02
CA ILE A 95 -25.56 32.24 -21.63
C ILE A 95 -26.27 32.50 -22.97
N CYS A 96 -27.21 33.45 -23.04
CA CYS A 96 -27.87 33.81 -24.31
C CYS A 96 -26.89 34.37 -25.36
N TYR A 97 -25.84 35.06 -24.92
CA TYR A 97 -24.80 35.57 -25.82
C TYR A 97 -23.93 34.43 -26.39
N VAL A 98 -23.52 33.48 -25.54
CA VAL A 98 -22.78 32.27 -25.95
C VAL A 98 -23.63 31.42 -26.90
N GLU A 99 -24.92 31.25 -26.62
CA GLU A 99 -25.86 30.51 -27.47
C GLU A 99 -25.98 31.13 -28.87
N LYS A 100 -26.14 32.47 -28.96
CA LYS A 100 -26.17 33.17 -30.25
C LYS A 100 -24.87 33.01 -31.04
N GLN A 101 -23.72 33.06 -30.37
CA GLN A 101 -22.41 32.87 -30.99
C GLN A 101 -22.24 31.43 -31.51
N ILE A 102 -22.63 30.41 -30.73
CA ILE A 102 -22.62 29.00 -31.16
C ILE A 102 -23.50 28.80 -32.40
N ILE A 103 -24.71 29.36 -32.40
CA ILE A 103 -25.63 29.28 -33.54
C ILE A 103 -25.02 29.96 -34.78
N SER A 104 -24.39 31.13 -34.61
CA SER A 104 -23.74 31.84 -35.71
C SER A 104 -22.51 31.13 -36.27
N ALA A 105 -21.75 30.44 -35.41
CA ALA A 105 -20.61 29.63 -35.80
C ALA A 105 -21.05 28.38 -36.57
N LEU A 106 -22.10 27.70 -36.12
CA LEU A 106 -22.70 26.54 -36.81
C LEU A 106 -23.28 26.92 -38.19
N LEU A 107 -23.90 28.11 -38.31
CA LEU A 107 -24.46 28.59 -39.59
C LEU A 107 -23.39 29.02 -40.60
N ARG A 108 -22.16 29.37 -40.17
CA ARG A 108 -21.05 29.68 -41.08
C ARG A 108 -20.41 28.43 -41.70
N THR A 109 -20.59 27.26 -41.08
CA THR A 109 -19.98 26.00 -41.53
C THR A 109 -20.82 25.29 -42.60
N ASP A 110 -22.05 25.73 -42.87
CA ASP A 110 -23.01 25.01 -43.74
C ASP A 110 -23.32 25.77 -45.05
N ARG A 111 -22.56 25.48 -46.12
CA ARG A 111 -23.03 25.15 -47.49
C ARG A 111 -21.85 25.01 -48.48
N PRO A 112 -21.90 24.09 -49.48
CA PRO A 112 -23.10 23.47 -50.04
C PRO A 112 -23.11 21.93 -50.05
N ALA A 113 -24.19 21.33 -49.56
CA ALA A 113 -24.76 20.13 -50.15
C ALA A 113 -26.28 20.24 -50.00
N ALA A 114 -26.97 20.34 -51.14
CA ALA A 114 -28.41 20.36 -51.21
C ALA A 114 -28.99 18.98 -50.85
N GLU A 115 -30.23 19.03 -50.35
CA GLU A 115 -31.22 17.94 -50.30
C GLU A 115 -30.93 16.73 -49.39
N LYS A 116 -31.49 16.80 -48.19
CA LYS A 116 -32.50 15.81 -47.78
C LYS A 116 -33.35 16.35 -46.64
N GLN A 117 -34.64 16.52 -46.91
CA GLN A 117 -35.69 16.55 -45.90
C GLN A 117 -35.48 15.40 -44.91
N ARG A 118 -35.30 15.73 -43.63
CA ARG A 118 -35.72 14.88 -42.53
C ARG A 118 -36.39 15.76 -41.49
N GLU A 119 -37.68 15.48 -41.33
CA GLU A 119 -38.55 15.98 -40.27
C GLU A 119 -37.82 16.08 -38.93
N PHE A 120 -37.78 17.28 -38.35
CA PHE A 120 -37.65 17.42 -36.91
C PHE A 120 -39.05 17.18 -36.32
N PRO A 121 -39.25 16.15 -35.48
CA PRO A 121 -40.50 16.01 -34.77
C PRO A 121 -40.61 17.17 -33.77
N ASN A 122 -41.78 17.82 -33.77
CA ASN A 122 -42.20 18.79 -32.77
C ASN A 122 -41.90 18.25 -31.36
N LEU A 123 -40.83 18.74 -30.73
CA LEU A 123 -40.59 18.53 -29.31
C LEU A 123 -41.53 19.48 -28.55
N PRO A 124 -42.42 18.95 -27.68
CA PRO A 124 -43.34 19.79 -26.93
C PRO A 124 -42.57 20.74 -26.02
N ILE A 125 -42.89 22.03 -26.15
CA ILE A 125 -42.49 23.11 -25.24
C ILE A 125 -43.10 22.78 -23.87
N GLY A 126 -42.26 22.28 -22.96
CA GLY A 126 -42.68 21.93 -21.60
C GLY A 126 -41.67 21.05 -20.88
N VAL A 127 -40.48 21.58 -20.58
CA VAL A 127 -39.60 20.98 -19.58
C VAL A 127 -39.93 21.63 -18.23
N PRO A 128 -40.44 20.90 -17.22
CA PRO A 128 -40.62 21.45 -15.89
C PRO A 128 -39.27 21.87 -15.31
N ALA A 129 -39.25 23.04 -14.69
CA ALA A 129 -38.15 23.58 -13.92
C ALA A 129 -37.86 22.70 -12.68
N SER A 130 -37.12 21.60 -12.84
CA SER A 130 -36.46 20.90 -11.72
C SER A 130 -35.49 19.80 -12.19
N ALA A 131 -34.68 20.06 -13.22
CA ALA A 131 -33.46 19.25 -13.43
C ALA A 131 -32.42 19.65 -12.38
N THR A 132 -32.58 19.12 -11.18
CA THR A 132 -31.51 19.10 -10.18
C THR A 132 -30.32 18.40 -10.82
N ALA A 133 -29.23 19.15 -11.00
CA ALA A 133 -27.94 18.59 -11.36
C ALA A 133 -27.66 17.41 -10.41
N PRO A 134 -27.16 16.26 -10.90
CA PRO A 134 -26.87 15.12 -10.05
C PRO A 134 -26.00 15.61 -8.88
N PRO A 135 -26.33 15.29 -7.62
CA PRO A 135 -25.58 15.79 -6.47
C PRO A 135 -24.11 15.42 -6.67
N ARG A 136 -23.29 16.46 -6.87
CA ARG A 136 -21.86 16.33 -7.05
C ARG A 136 -21.32 15.61 -5.81
N ASN A 137 -20.82 14.41 -6.06
CA ASN A 137 -20.57 13.32 -5.13
C ASN A 137 -19.56 13.69 -4.02
N LYS A 138 -19.99 14.48 -3.02
CA LYS A 138 -19.28 14.69 -1.74
C LYS A 138 -19.12 13.37 -0.97
N ASP A 139 -19.95 12.38 -1.30
CA ASP A 139 -19.93 11.05 -0.73
C ASP A 139 -18.74 10.21 -1.22
N MET A 140 -18.14 10.47 -2.38
CA MET A 140 -17.06 9.61 -2.88
C MET A 140 -15.77 9.76 -2.07
N GLY A 141 -15.41 11.00 -1.70
CA GLY A 141 -14.22 11.28 -0.89
C GLY A 141 -14.36 10.77 0.53
N SER A 142 -15.51 11.03 1.18
CA SER A 142 -15.80 10.53 2.51
C SER A 142 -15.93 9.00 2.54
N ARG A 143 -16.57 8.37 1.54
CA ARG A 143 -16.63 6.90 1.44
C ARG A 143 -15.27 6.26 1.22
N LEU A 144 -14.37 6.90 0.44
CA LEU A 144 -13.02 6.39 0.20
C LEU A 144 -12.13 6.54 1.45
N ALA A 145 -12.24 7.67 2.16
CA ALA A 145 -11.56 7.88 3.44
C ALA A 145 -12.06 6.88 4.51
N TRP A 146 -13.38 6.73 4.66
CA TRP A 146 -13.97 5.74 5.58
C TRP A 146 -13.59 4.30 5.20
N ALA A 147 -13.59 3.94 3.93
CA ALA A 147 -13.15 2.62 3.48
C ALA A 147 -11.67 2.38 3.77
N SER A 148 -10.81 3.40 3.65
CA SER A 148 -9.38 3.30 3.93
C SER A 148 -9.10 3.19 5.44
N ILE A 149 -9.79 3.98 6.27
CA ILE A 149 -9.72 3.90 7.73
C ILE A 149 -10.22 2.53 8.21
N PHE A 150 -11.34 2.07 7.68
CA PHE A 150 -11.91 0.76 8.06
C PHE A 150 -11.00 -0.39 7.62
N ALA A 151 -10.44 -0.33 6.41
CA ALA A 151 -9.44 -1.30 5.94
C ALA A 151 -8.18 -1.31 6.80
N LEU A 152 -7.72 -0.13 7.24
CA LEU A 152 -6.57 0.01 8.13
C LEU A 152 -6.89 -0.55 9.53
N LEU A 153 -8.10 -0.32 10.06
CA LEU A 153 -8.54 -0.87 11.33
C LEU A 153 -8.65 -2.40 11.29
N ILE A 154 -9.16 -2.96 10.19
CA ILE A 154 -9.16 -4.42 9.98
C ILE A 154 -7.74 -4.94 9.79
N TYR A 155 -6.85 -4.19 9.13
CA TYR A 155 -5.46 -4.60 8.98
C TYR A 155 -4.75 -4.66 10.33
N ILE A 156 -4.92 -3.64 11.18
CA ILE A 156 -4.38 -3.60 12.54
C ILE A 156 -5.02 -4.69 13.40
N GLY A 157 -6.35 -4.84 13.36
CA GLY A 157 -7.07 -5.87 14.10
C GLY A 157 -6.65 -7.28 13.68
N GLY A 158 -6.46 -7.51 12.38
CA GLY A 158 -5.95 -8.76 11.83
C GLY A 158 -4.50 -9.03 12.25
N ALA A 159 -3.62 -8.03 12.17
CA ALA A 159 -2.23 -8.17 12.64
C ALA A 159 -2.16 -8.43 14.15
N GLY A 160 -3.03 -7.78 14.93
CA GLY A 160 -3.21 -8.02 16.36
C GLY A 160 -3.68 -9.44 16.63
N LEU A 161 -4.66 -9.94 15.88
CA LEU A 161 -5.14 -11.31 15.98
C LEU A 161 -4.06 -12.33 15.62
N THR A 162 -3.31 -12.11 14.53
CA THR A 162 -2.16 -12.97 14.17
C THR A 162 -1.13 -13.01 15.30
N SER A 163 -0.83 -11.85 15.88
CA SER A 163 0.13 -11.74 16.99
C SER A 163 -0.40 -12.48 18.21
N LEU A 164 -1.65 -12.25 18.61
CA LEU A 164 -2.31 -12.96 19.71
C LEU A 164 -2.36 -14.48 19.47
N ALA A 165 -2.59 -14.91 18.23
CA ALA A 165 -2.57 -16.31 17.86
C ALA A 165 -1.19 -16.94 18.09
N GLN A 166 -0.14 -16.30 17.58
CA GLN A 166 1.22 -16.76 17.76
C GLN A 166 1.65 -16.77 19.22
N LEU A 167 1.26 -15.75 19.99
CA LEU A 167 1.50 -15.64 21.42
C LEU A 167 0.78 -16.75 22.22
N ALA A 168 -0.48 -17.04 21.89
CA ALA A 168 -1.24 -18.11 22.52
C ALA A 168 -0.64 -19.49 22.23
N ILE A 169 -0.26 -19.75 20.97
CA ILE A 169 0.42 -20.98 20.57
C ILE A 169 1.74 -21.12 21.34
N ALA A 170 2.56 -20.07 21.40
CA ALA A 170 3.84 -20.08 22.10
C ALA A 170 3.72 -20.47 23.59
N ARG A 171 2.65 -20.03 24.26
CA ARG A 171 2.36 -20.35 25.66
C ARG A 171 1.91 -21.80 25.86
N LEU A 172 1.17 -22.37 24.91
CA LEU A 172 0.62 -23.73 25.04
C LEU A 172 1.65 -24.82 24.78
N ILE A 173 2.59 -24.61 23.85
CA ILE A 173 3.50 -25.66 23.39
C ILE A 173 4.95 -25.49 23.87
N GLY A 174 5.28 -24.33 24.45
CA GLY A 174 6.61 -24.01 24.95
C GLY A 174 7.65 -23.66 23.85
N PRO A 175 8.84 -23.18 24.25
CA PRO A 175 9.79 -22.52 23.34
C PRO A 175 10.41 -23.45 22.29
N ARG A 176 10.62 -24.73 22.61
CA ARG A 176 11.20 -25.71 21.66
C ARG A 176 10.21 -26.05 20.54
N ASN A 177 8.98 -26.45 20.89
CA ASN A 177 7.96 -26.78 19.90
C ASN A 177 7.51 -25.54 19.11
N TYR A 178 7.45 -24.38 19.76
CA TYR A 178 7.22 -23.11 19.06
C TYR A 178 8.35 -22.75 18.11
N GLY A 179 9.60 -23.06 18.46
CA GLY A 179 10.76 -22.94 17.57
C GLY A 179 10.62 -23.78 16.30
N ILE A 180 10.27 -25.07 16.43
CA ILE A 180 10.00 -25.96 15.29
C ILE A 180 8.88 -25.36 14.42
N TYR A 181 7.76 -25.01 15.02
CA TYR A 181 6.62 -24.40 14.33
C TYR A 181 7.01 -23.13 13.58
N SER A 182 7.71 -22.20 14.24
CA SER A 182 8.09 -20.91 13.66
C SER A 182 9.11 -21.07 12.53
N TYR A 183 10.07 -22.00 12.68
CA TYR A 183 11.03 -22.33 11.64
C TYR A 183 10.36 -22.91 10.39
N VAL A 184 9.47 -23.88 10.56
CA VAL A 184 8.69 -24.46 9.47
C VAL A 184 7.81 -23.40 8.80
N LEU A 185 7.12 -22.57 9.61
CA LEU A 185 6.27 -21.51 9.09
C LEU A 185 7.08 -20.44 8.34
N ALA A 186 8.30 -20.14 8.77
CA ALA A 186 9.21 -19.24 8.09
C ALA A 186 9.55 -19.75 6.69
N TRP A 187 10.01 -21.00 6.56
CA TRP A 187 10.30 -21.63 5.27
C TRP A 187 9.06 -21.71 4.39
N THR A 188 7.95 -22.16 4.95
CA THR A 188 6.67 -22.29 4.26
C THR A 188 6.21 -20.93 3.71
N SER A 189 6.33 -19.86 4.51
CA SER A 189 5.95 -18.51 4.10
C SER A 189 6.84 -18.02 2.96
N VAL A 190 8.16 -18.14 3.10
CA VAL A 190 9.13 -17.74 2.06
C VAL A 190 8.81 -18.45 0.74
N LEU A 191 8.70 -19.78 0.76
CA LEU A 191 8.44 -20.57 -0.45
C LEU A 191 7.09 -20.22 -1.07
N ALA A 192 6.04 -20.04 -0.26
CA ALA A 192 4.71 -19.72 -0.77
C ALA A 192 4.63 -18.32 -1.38
N TYR A 193 5.23 -17.30 -0.75
CA TYR A 193 5.26 -15.96 -1.33
C TYR A 193 6.14 -15.89 -2.58
N LEU A 194 7.27 -16.60 -2.60
CA LEU A 194 8.10 -16.71 -3.80
C LEU A 194 7.36 -17.44 -4.93
N ALA A 195 6.56 -18.45 -4.59
CA ALA A 195 5.71 -19.18 -5.54
C ALA A 195 4.55 -18.35 -6.10
N THR A 196 4.18 -17.23 -5.48
CA THR A 196 3.23 -16.28 -6.12
C THR A 196 3.80 -15.63 -7.38
N LEU A 197 5.12 -15.74 -7.59
CA LEU A 197 5.84 -15.17 -8.73
C LEU A 197 5.47 -13.69 -8.94
N GLY A 198 5.26 -12.90 -7.88
CA GLY A 198 4.89 -11.48 -7.99
C GLY A 198 3.47 -11.19 -8.51
N PHE A 199 2.66 -12.20 -8.83
CA PHE A 199 1.29 -12.01 -9.29
C PHE A 199 0.36 -11.48 -8.19
N ASN A 200 0.75 -11.60 -6.92
CA ASN A 200 0.08 -10.96 -5.78
C ASN A 200 0.05 -9.42 -5.87
N VAL A 201 0.96 -8.80 -6.62
CA VAL A 201 0.95 -7.36 -6.90
C VAL A 201 0.47 -7.07 -8.32
N SER A 202 0.94 -7.81 -9.31
CA SER A 202 0.58 -7.58 -10.72
C SER A 202 -0.91 -7.72 -11.00
N LEU A 203 -1.61 -8.63 -10.32
CA LEU A 203 -3.07 -8.79 -10.49
C LEU A 203 -3.84 -7.55 -10.02
N LEU A 204 -3.35 -6.81 -9.02
CA LEU A 204 -3.96 -5.55 -8.57
C LEU A 204 -3.84 -4.43 -9.60
N ARG A 205 -2.91 -4.54 -10.56
CA ARG A 205 -2.72 -3.59 -11.64
C ARG A 205 -3.47 -4.01 -12.91
N PHE A 206 -3.24 -5.23 -13.38
CA PHE A 206 -3.78 -5.70 -14.67
C PHE A 206 -5.29 -5.93 -14.63
N VAL A 207 -5.83 -6.51 -13.57
CA VAL A 207 -7.26 -6.87 -13.51
C VAL A 207 -8.14 -5.60 -13.52
N PRO A 208 -7.89 -4.56 -12.71
CA PRO A 208 -8.66 -3.32 -12.80
C PRO A 208 -8.48 -2.60 -14.14
N ALA A 209 -7.26 -2.57 -14.69
CA ALA A 209 -6.99 -1.92 -15.98
C ALA A 209 -7.75 -2.58 -17.15
N TYR A 210 -7.71 -3.91 -17.25
CA TYR A 210 -8.45 -4.64 -18.29
C TYR A 210 -9.97 -4.54 -18.08
N ARG A 211 -10.44 -4.50 -16.84
CA ARG A 211 -11.86 -4.27 -16.52
C ARG A 211 -12.31 -2.87 -16.96
N ALA A 212 -11.52 -1.83 -16.67
CA ALA A 212 -11.82 -0.45 -17.07
C ALA A 212 -11.90 -0.31 -18.61
N ASN A 213 -11.08 -1.07 -19.34
CA ASN A 213 -11.06 -1.10 -20.79
C ASN A 213 -12.07 -2.09 -21.42
N GLY A 214 -12.93 -2.73 -20.63
CA GLY A 214 -13.92 -3.72 -21.11
C GLY A 214 -13.32 -5.04 -21.63
N ARG A 215 -12.02 -5.25 -21.50
CA ARG A 215 -11.28 -6.43 -22.00
C ARG A 215 -11.30 -7.57 -20.98
N LEU A 216 -12.49 -8.10 -20.72
CA LEU A 216 -12.69 -9.22 -19.78
C LEU A 216 -12.00 -10.52 -20.24
N ASP A 217 -11.72 -10.64 -21.54
CA ASP A 217 -10.95 -11.72 -22.16
C ASP A 217 -9.51 -11.79 -21.61
N LEU A 218 -8.84 -10.63 -21.57
CA LEU A 218 -7.48 -10.50 -21.03
C LEU A 218 -7.47 -10.60 -19.50
N ALA A 219 -8.49 -10.05 -18.82
CA ALA A 219 -8.64 -10.18 -17.38
C ALA A 219 -8.77 -11.66 -16.96
N ARG A 220 -9.59 -12.45 -17.65
CA ARG A 220 -9.70 -13.88 -17.36
C ARG A 220 -8.42 -14.64 -17.71
N GLY A 221 -7.77 -14.28 -18.82
CA GLY A 221 -6.50 -14.84 -19.24
C GLY A 221 -5.41 -14.67 -18.19
N VAL A 222 -5.21 -13.45 -17.67
CA VAL A 222 -4.17 -13.16 -16.67
C VAL A 222 -4.45 -13.86 -15.34
N ILE A 223 -5.72 -13.93 -14.91
CA ILE A 223 -6.11 -14.62 -13.67
C ILE A 223 -5.79 -16.11 -13.77
N ARG A 224 -6.18 -16.76 -14.86
CA ARG A 224 -5.92 -18.20 -15.06
C ARG A 224 -4.43 -18.47 -15.17
N PHE A 225 -3.71 -17.63 -15.91
CA PHE A 225 -2.27 -17.74 -16.08
C PHE A 225 -1.53 -17.62 -14.74
N ALA A 226 -1.85 -16.58 -13.96
CA ALA A 226 -1.26 -16.34 -12.65
C ALA A 226 -1.52 -17.51 -11.68
N LEU A 227 -2.78 -17.95 -11.57
CA LEU A 227 -3.16 -19.06 -10.69
C LEU A 227 -2.47 -20.38 -11.08
N GLN A 228 -2.46 -20.73 -12.37
CA GLN A 228 -1.84 -21.97 -12.83
C GLN A 228 -0.33 -21.97 -12.63
N ARG A 229 0.37 -20.91 -13.06
CA ARG A 229 1.84 -20.84 -12.96
C ARG A 229 2.30 -20.78 -11.51
N SER A 230 1.62 -20.02 -10.67
CA SER A 230 1.98 -19.91 -9.26
C SER A 230 1.70 -21.20 -8.49
N LEU A 231 0.59 -21.89 -8.78
CA LEU A 231 0.28 -23.15 -8.12
C LEU A 231 1.25 -24.26 -8.55
N ILE A 232 1.64 -24.30 -9.83
CA ILE A 232 2.70 -25.21 -10.31
C ILE A 232 4.04 -24.91 -9.62
N ALA A 233 4.42 -23.63 -9.50
CA ALA A 233 5.64 -23.26 -8.77
C ALA A 233 5.57 -23.65 -7.29
N ALA A 234 4.41 -23.44 -6.64
CA ALA A 234 4.20 -23.77 -5.24
C ALA A 234 4.23 -25.27 -4.98
N THR A 235 3.63 -26.08 -5.85
CA THR A 235 3.69 -27.54 -5.74
C THR A 235 5.09 -28.07 -6.00
N LEU A 236 5.82 -27.51 -6.97
CA LEU A 236 7.23 -27.85 -7.20
C LEU A 236 8.10 -27.50 -5.99
N PHE A 237 7.97 -26.30 -5.41
CA PHE A 237 8.71 -25.93 -4.21
C PHE A 237 8.36 -26.81 -3.01
N GLY A 238 7.07 -27.14 -2.83
CA GLY A 238 6.64 -28.08 -1.80
C GLY A 238 7.21 -29.48 -2.01
N MET A 239 7.22 -30.01 -3.23
CA MET A 239 7.79 -31.32 -3.54
C MET A 239 9.31 -31.34 -3.36
N ILE A 240 10.02 -30.30 -3.81
CA ILE A 240 11.48 -30.18 -3.62
C ILE A 240 11.81 -30.11 -2.14
N GLY A 241 11.07 -29.31 -1.36
CA GLY A 241 11.26 -29.21 0.09
C GLY A 241 10.90 -30.49 0.84
N ALA A 242 9.91 -31.25 0.38
CA ALA A 242 9.60 -32.56 0.97
C ALA A 242 10.66 -33.60 0.61
N ALA A 243 11.15 -33.60 -0.63
CA ALA A 243 12.20 -34.51 -1.10
C ALA A 243 13.54 -34.23 -0.40
N SER A 244 13.88 -32.96 -0.15
CA SER A 244 15.12 -32.62 0.57
C SER A 244 15.10 -33.16 2.00
N VAL A 245 13.97 -33.11 2.70
CA VAL A 245 13.84 -33.73 4.02
C VAL A 245 14.05 -35.24 3.93
N LEU A 246 13.38 -35.92 2.99
CA LEU A 246 13.51 -37.38 2.85
C LEU A 246 14.94 -37.85 2.51
N LEU A 247 15.71 -37.03 1.79
CA LEU A 247 17.07 -37.37 1.35
C LEU A 247 18.17 -37.02 2.38
N PHE A 248 17.97 -35.98 3.19
CA PHE A 248 18.99 -35.46 4.11
C PHE A 248 18.66 -35.63 5.60
N SER A 249 17.51 -36.24 5.94
CA SER A 249 17.12 -36.45 7.34
C SER A 249 17.89 -37.58 8.01
N ASP A 250 18.78 -37.22 8.94
CA ASP A 250 19.15 -38.08 10.05
C ASP A 250 17.91 -38.25 10.95
N HIS A 251 17.34 -39.46 11.03
CA HIS A 251 16.09 -39.83 11.72
C HIS A 251 16.04 -39.53 13.25
N LYS A 252 16.96 -38.72 13.79
CA LYS A 252 17.08 -38.36 15.20
C LYS A 252 16.03 -37.36 15.69
N GLN A 253 15.30 -36.65 14.81
CA GLN A 253 14.28 -35.65 15.20
C GLN A 253 12.93 -35.82 14.49
N SER A 254 12.25 -36.95 14.69
CA SER A 254 10.94 -37.28 14.08
C SER A 254 9.87 -36.16 14.14
N GLY A 255 9.85 -35.34 15.20
CA GLY A 255 8.90 -34.22 15.33
C GLY A 255 9.17 -33.02 14.42
N LEU A 256 10.44 -32.74 14.09
CA LEU A 256 10.81 -31.67 13.17
C LEU A 256 10.47 -32.06 11.73
N GLU A 257 10.81 -33.29 11.33
CA GLU A 257 10.59 -33.84 10.00
C GLU A 257 9.11 -33.82 9.61
N THR A 258 8.26 -34.36 10.50
CA THR A 258 6.81 -34.37 10.31
C THR A 258 6.28 -32.94 10.16
N SER A 259 6.80 -32.00 10.95
CA SER A 259 6.40 -30.59 10.85
C SER A 259 6.83 -29.98 9.52
N ILE A 260 8.06 -30.23 9.05
CA ILE A 260 8.51 -29.72 7.74
C ILE A 260 7.66 -30.30 6.60
N MET A 261 7.37 -31.60 6.60
CA MET A 261 6.51 -32.21 5.57
C MET A 261 5.12 -31.56 5.54
N LEU A 262 4.49 -31.36 6.70
CA LEU A 262 3.21 -30.66 6.80
C LEU A 262 3.31 -29.19 6.33
N GLY A 263 4.41 -28.51 6.64
CA GLY A 263 4.69 -27.17 6.13
C GLY A 263 4.78 -27.12 4.61
N MET A 264 5.45 -28.09 3.99
CA MET A 264 5.56 -28.19 2.53
C MET A 264 4.20 -28.43 1.86
N VAL A 265 3.30 -29.19 2.49
CA VAL A 265 1.90 -29.32 2.04
C VAL A 265 1.14 -28.00 2.15
N ALA A 266 1.46 -27.16 3.14
CA ALA A 266 0.85 -25.84 3.30
C ALA A 266 1.30 -24.82 2.23
N VAL A 267 2.45 -24.99 1.58
CA VAL A 267 2.97 -24.06 0.54
C VAL A 267 1.97 -23.79 -0.59
N PRO A 268 1.41 -24.79 -1.31
CA PRO A 268 0.42 -24.55 -2.35
C PRO A 268 -0.89 -23.96 -1.81
N LEU A 269 -1.31 -24.34 -0.60
CA LEU A 269 -2.51 -23.78 0.04
C LEU A 269 -2.33 -22.29 0.34
N ILE A 270 -1.16 -21.90 0.87
CA ILE A 270 -0.83 -20.51 1.19
C ILE A 270 -0.77 -19.66 -0.06
N THR A 271 -0.11 -20.16 -1.10
CA THR A 271 -0.04 -19.50 -2.39
C THR A 271 -1.44 -19.30 -2.99
N ALA A 272 -2.29 -20.32 -2.90
CA ALA A 272 -3.64 -20.29 -3.45
C ALA A 272 -4.54 -19.25 -2.74
N TYR A 273 -4.58 -19.22 -1.41
CA TYR A 273 -5.41 -18.23 -0.72
C TYR A 273 -4.83 -16.81 -0.85
N ALA A 274 -3.50 -16.63 -0.91
CA ALA A 274 -2.89 -15.30 -1.08
C ALA A 274 -3.24 -14.69 -2.44
N LEU A 275 -3.19 -15.49 -3.51
CA LEU A 275 -3.63 -15.05 -4.84
C LEU A 275 -5.14 -14.84 -4.88
N GLY A 276 -5.93 -15.73 -4.28
CA GLY A 276 -7.37 -15.56 -4.21
C GLY A 276 -7.77 -14.27 -3.47
N ALA A 277 -7.11 -13.94 -2.36
CA ALA A 277 -7.36 -12.69 -1.63
C ALA A 277 -6.97 -11.47 -2.46
N THR A 278 -5.89 -11.58 -3.24
CA THR A 278 -5.49 -10.56 -4.21
C THR A 278 -6.55 -10.36 -5.29
N LEU A 279 -7.19 -11.42 -5.78
CA LEU A 279 -8.30 -11.31 -6.74
C LEU A 279 -9.51 -10.61 -6.14
N VAL A 280 -9.89 -10.95 -4.90
CA VAL A 280 -10.99 -10.27 -4.20
C VAL A 280 -10.68 -8.78 -4.05
N ARG A 281 -9.43 -8.41 -3.70
CA ARG A 281 -8.98 -7.01 -3.68
C ARG A 281 -9.07 -6.36 -5.06
N ALA A 282 -8.60 -7.03 -6.11
CA ALA A 282 -8.62 -6.52 -7.48
C ALA A 282 -10.04 -6.28 -8.01
N PHE A 283 -11.03 -7.02 -7.53
CA PHE A 283 -12.44 -6.79 -7.86
C PHE A 283 -13.10 -5.63 -7.09
N GLY A 284 -12.41 -5.06 -6.10
CA GLY A 284 -12.87 -3.95 -5.26
C GLY A 284 -13.28 -4.36 -3.84
N GLY A 285 -13.17 -5.64 -3.48
CA GLY A 285 -13.56 -6.18 -2.18
C GLY A 285 -12.45 -6.11 -1.13
N VAL A 286 -11.85 -4.94 -0.87
CA VAL A 286 -10.67 -4.82 0.03
C VAL A 286 -10.94 -5.41 1.42
N VAL A 287 -12.06 -5.03 2.04
CA VAL A 287 -12.50 -5.54 3.35
C VAL A 287 -12.78 -7.04 3.29
N SER A 288 -13.50 -7.49 2.27
CA SER A 288 -13.88 -8.90 2.11
C SER A 288 -12.68 -9.81 1.80
N ALA A 289 -11.57 -9.25 1.31
CA ALA A 289 -10.32 -9.99 1.11
C ALA A 289 -9.55 -10.20 2.41
N LEU A 290 -9.55 -9.21 3.30
CA LEU A 290 -8.83 -9.28 4.59
C LEU A 290 -9.49 -10.28 5.56
N LEU A 291 -10.82 -10.42 5.51
CA LEU A 291 -11.57 -11.28 6.42
C LEU A 291 -11.11 -12.76 6.35
N PRO A 292 -11.11 -13.45 5.20
CA PRO A 292 -10.60 -14.82 5.12
C PRO A 292 -9.11 -14.91 5.41
N GLU A 293 -8.31 -14.01 4.82
CA GLU A 293 -6.85 -14.09 4.79
C GLU A 293 -6.21 -13.91 6.17
N ARG A 294 -6.78 -13.05 7.03
CA ARG A 294 -6.24 -12.75 8.35
C ARG A 294 -7.14 -13.25 9.48
N ILE A 295 -8.43 -12.93 9.46
CA ILE A 295 -9.31 -13.21 10.58
C ILE A 295 -9.67 -14.70 10.64
N VAL A 296 -10.15 -15.27 9.54
CA VAL A 296 -10.58 -16.67 9.52
C VAL A 296 -9.39 -17.60 9.64
N ARG A 297 -8.30 -17.34 8.92
CA ARG A 297 -7.09 -18.17 8.99
C ARG A 297 -6.53 -18.26 10.41
N ASP A 298 -6.22 -17.13 11.03
CA ASP A 298 -5.57 -17.11 12.34
C ASP A 298 -6.55 -17.42 13.47
N GLY A 299 -7.81 -17.01 13.33
CA GLY A 299 -8.88 -17.34 14.27
C GLY A 299 -9.22 -18.83 14.28
N LEU A 300 -9.32 -19.47 13.10
CA LEU A 300 -9.56 -20.91 13.01
C LEU A 300 -8.35 -21.70 13.51
N LEU A 301 -7.13 -21.26 13.21
CA LEU A 301 -5.92 -21.84 13.79
C LEU A 301 -5.97 -21.82 15.33
N LEU A 302 -6.32 -20.67 15.92
CA LEU A 302 -6.48 -20.53 17.37
C LEU A 302 -7.53 -21.49 17.93
N VAL A 303 -8.70 -21.57 17.30
CA VAL A 303 -9.78 -22.47 17.73
C VAL A 303 -9.34 -23.93 17.66
N LEU A 304 -8.69 -24.34 16.56
CA LEU A 304 -8.19 -25.71 16.40
C LEU A 304 -7.14 -26.05 17.46
N VAL A 305 -6.19 -25.15 17.72
CA VAL A 305 -5.17 -25.35 18.76
C VAL A 305 -5.80 -25.40 20.16
N ALA A 306 -6.78 -24.55 20.45
CA ALA A 306 -7.49 -24.56 21.73
C ALA A 306 -8.33 -25.84 21.93
N LEU A 307 -8.97 -26.35 20.86
CA LEU A 307 -9.69 -27.62 20.88
C LEU A 307 -8.75 -28.80 21.13
N LEU A 308 -7.59 -28.82 20.45
CA LEU A 308 -6.55 -29.82 20.69
C LEU A 308 -6.09 -29.80 22.15
N ALA A 309 -5.78 -28.62 22.69
CA ALA A 309 -5.37 -28.45 24.09
C ALA A 309 -6.45 -28.92 25.09
N LYS A 310 -7.73 -28.65 24.83
CA LYS A 310 -8.84 -29.06 25.72
C LYS A 310 -9.21 -30.53 25.61
N SER A 311 -9.04 -31.13 24.43
CA SER A 311 -9.45 -32.51 24.19
C SER A 311 -8.66 -33.50 25.06
N GLY A 312 -7.40 -33.19 25.42
CA GLY A 312 -6.55 -34.10 26.19
C GLY A 312 -6.19 -35.41 25.44
N LEU A 313 -6.67 -35.61 24.20
CA LEU A 313 -6.42 -36.81 23.40
C LEU A 313 -4.98 -36.90 22.88
N ARG A 314 -4.23 -35.79 22.83
CA ARG A 314 -2.86 -35.73 22.29
C ARG A 314 -2.07 -34.58 22.93
N THR A 315 -0.78 -34.78 23.23
CA THR A 315 0.11 -33.68 23.61
C THR A 315 0.18 -32.66 22.47
N VAL A 316 0.04 -31.37 22.82
CA VAL A 316 0.09 -30.28 21.82
C VAL A 316 1.54 -30.04 21.43
N ASP A 317 2.01 -30.84 20.48
CA ASP A 317 3.37 -30.78 19.94
C ASP A 317 3.43 -30.01 18.61
N ALA A 318 4.64 -29.67 18.15
CA ALA A 318 4.84 -28.91 16.92
C ALA A 318 4.15 -29.49 15.65
N PRO A 319 4.11 -30.83 15.44
CA PRO A 319 3.38 -31.41 14.30
C PRO A 319 1.87 -31.17 14.36
N SER A 320 1.28 -31.20 15.56
CA SER A 320 -0.17 -30.99 15.74
C SER A 320 -0.58 -29.56 15.39
N VAL A 321 0.24 -28.58 15.77
CA VAL A 321 0.02 -27.17 15.42
C VAL A 321 0.24 -26.93 13.93
N THR A 322 1.25 -27.55 13.34
CA THR A 322 1.50 -27.44 11.90
C THR A 322 0.36 -28.07 11.09
N LEU A 323 -0.20 -29.19 11.55
CA LEU A 323 -1.40 -29.78 10.94
C LEU A 323 -2.59 -28.81 11.03
N ALA A 324 -2.78 -28.14 12.17
CA ALA A 324 -3.81 -27.12 12.30
C ALA A 324 -3.60 -25.94 11.34
N VAL A 325 -2.35 -25.59 10.99
CA VAL A 325 -2.05 -24.62 9.92
C VAL A 325 -2.48 -25.13 8.55
N VAL A 326 -2.23 -26.40 8.23
CA VAL A 326 -2.67 -27.00 6.96
C VAL A 326 -4.19 -26.96 6.85
N VAL A 327 -4.90 -27.41 7.90
CA VAL A 327 -6.38 -27.44 7.94
C VAL A 327 -6.97 -26.04 7.83
N SER A 328 -6.47 -25.08 8.63
CA SER A 328 -6.94 -23.70 8.57
C SER A 328 -6.64 -23.04 7.22
N SER A 329 -5.50 -23.33 6.61
CA SER A 329 -5.15 -22.83 5.26
C SER A 329 -6.05 -23.43 4.19
N ALA A 330 -6.34 -24.74 4.25
CA ALA A 330 -7.27 -25.39 3.32
C ALA A 330 -8.69 -24.81 3.40
N PHE A 331 -9.18 -24.57 4.62
CA PHE A 331 -10.47 -23.91 4.84
C PHE A 331 -10.46 -22.47 4.27
N THR A 332 -9.38 -21.73 4.50
CA THR A 332 -9.20 -20.36 4.01
C THR A 332 -9.20 -20.29 2.48
N VAL A 333 -8.56 -21.25 1.80
CA VAL A 333 -8.60 -21.37 0.34
C VAL A 333 -10.05 -21.46 -0.14
N GLY A 334 -10.84 -22.38 0.43
CA GLY A 334 -12.27 -22.53 0.09
C GLY A 334 -13.04 -21.23 0.23
N LEU A 335 -12.92 -20.56 1.39
CA LEU A 335 -13.62 -19.32 1.68
C LEU A 335 -13.20 -18.16 0.76
N VAL A 336 -11.90 -18.03 0.49
CA VAL A 336 -11.36 -17.00 -0.41
C VAL A 336 -11.90 -17.21 -1.83
N PHE A 337 -11.90 -18.43 -2.36
CA PHE A 337 -12.41 -18.68 -3.71
C PHE A 337 -13.92 -18.52 -3.80
N ILE A 338 -14.69 -18.84 -2.75
CA ILE A 338 -16.12 -18.53 -2.67
C ILE A 338 -16.33 -17.01 -2.70
N THR A 339 -15.55 -16.27 -1.93
CA THR A 339 -15.61 -14.81 -1.89
C THR A 339 -15.21 -14.19 -3.24
N ALA A 340 -14.14 -14.70 -3.87
CA ALA A 340 -13.69 -14.27 -5.18
C ALA A 340 -14.77 -14.48 -6.25
N ARG A 341 -15.51 -15.60 -6.18
CA ARG A 341 -16.66 -15.86 -7.06
C ARG A 341 -17.82 -14.91 -6.82
N LYS A 342 -18.06 -14.49 -5.57
CA LYS A 342 -19.13 -13.55 -5.23
C LYS A 342 -18.84 -12.13 -5.73
N PHE A 343 -17.59 -11.70 -5.70
CA PHE A 343 -17.15 -10.37 -6.16
C PHE A 343 -16.74 -10.35 -7.64
N GLU A 344 -16.80 -11.49 -8.33
CA GLU A 344 -16.44 -11.60 -9.73
C GLU A 344 -17.34 -10.71 -10.61
N PRO A 345 -16.79 -9.87 -11.49
CA PRO A 345 -17.62 -9.02 -12.35
C PRO A 345 -18.46 -9.87 -13.32
N PRO A 346 -19.72 -9.46 -13.59
CA PRO A 346 -20.59 -10.18 -14.51
C PRO A 346 -19.95 -10.27 -15.89
N GLY A 347 -20.03 -11.45 -16.52
CA GLY A 347 -19.45 -11.72 -17.84
C GLY A 347 -17.99 -12.23 -17.83
N LEU A 348 -17.23 -12.09 -16.74
CA LEU A 348 -15.84 -12.58 -16.68
C LEU A 348 -15.76 -14.11 -16.87
N ARG A 349 -16.72 -14.85 -16.32
CA ARG A 349 -16.84 -16.31 -16.49
C ARG A 349 -17.24 -16.77 -17.89
N GLN A 350 -17.82 -15.89 -18.69
CA GLN A 350 -18.29 -16.22 -20.04
C GLN A 350 -17.27 -15.80 -21.10
N ALA A 351 -16.39 -14.84 -20.77
CA ALA A 351 -15.33 -14.39 -21.67
C ALA A 351 -14.34 -15.52 -22.01
N LYS A 352 -14.00 -15.68 -23.30
CA LYS A 352 -12.92 -16.58 -23.72
C LYS A 352 -11.57 -15.99 -23.27
N PRO A 353 -10.71 -16.75 -22.58
CA PRO A 353 -9.44 -16.22 -22.08
C PRO A 353 -8.47 -15.94 -23.23
N THR A 354 -8.03 -14.69 -23.36
CA THR A 354 -6.96 -14.29 -24.29
C THR A 354 -5.66 -14.17 -23.50
N TYR A 355 -4.57 -14.74 -24.01
CA TYR A 355 -3.28 -14.76 -23.30
C TYR A 355 -2.28 -13.76 -23.89
N ALA A 356 -1.84 -12.80 -23.06
CA ALA A 356 -0.75 -11.87 -23.36
C ALA A 356 0.48 -12.20 -22.48
N SER A 357 0.92 -13.46 -22.52
CA SER A 357 1.91 -14.02 -21.58
C SER A 357 3.25 -13.26 -21.57
N ARG A 358 3.69 -12.73 -22.71
CA ARG A 358 4.94 -11.95 -22.83
C ARG A 358 4.86 -10.66 -22.02
N GLU A 359 3.78 -9.90 -22.17
CA GLU A 359 3.58 -8.63 -21.45
C GLU A 359 3.54 -8.85 -19.93
N TRP A 360 2.85 -9.89 -19.48
CA TRP A 360 2.74 -10.22 -18.06
C TRP A 360 4.09 -10.62 -17.46
N TRP A 361 4.88 -11.44 -18.16
CA TRP A 361 6.20 -11.85 -17.69
C TRP A 361 7.23 -10.73 -17.63
N PHE A 362 7.12 -9.68 -18.46
CA PHE A 362 8.04 -8.55 -18.38
C PHE A 362 7.78 -7.63 -17.18
N ALA A 363 6.53 -7.53 -16.72
CA ALA A 363 6.14 -6.64 -15.62
C ALA A 363 6.33 -7.25 -14.21
N VAL A 364 6.43 -8.57 -14.13
CA VAL A 364 6.40 -9.36 -12.89
C VAL A 364 7.73 -9.40 -12.09
N PRO A 365 8.92 -9.51 -12.70
CA PRO A 365 10.17 -9.78 -12.00
C PRO A 365 10.54 -8.80 -10.86
N PRO A 366 10.43 -7.46 -11.01
CA PRO A 366 10.81 -6.56 -9.93
C PRO A 366 9.86 -6.69 -8.73
N LEU A 367 8.57 -6.88 -8.98
CA LEU A 367 7.57 -7.06 -7.92
C LEU A 367 7.72 -8.41 -7.22
N MET A 368 8.06 -9.47 -7.96
CA MET A 368 8.39 -10.78 -7.40
C MET A 368 9.58 -10.69 -6.45
N LEU A 369 10.66 -10.02 -6.87
CA LEU A 369 11.84 -9.81 -6.03
C LEU A 369 11.50 -9.00 -4.78
N ILE A 370 10.75 -7.91 -4.92
CA ILE A 370 10.37 -7.04 -3.79
C ILE A 370 9.46 -7.74 -2.78
N THR A 371 8.60 -8.67 -3.21
CA THR A 371 7.70 -9.36 -2.27
C THR A 371 8.34 -10.60 -1.66
N GLY A 372 9.00 -11.42 -2.48
CA GLY A 372 9.65 -12.64 -2.03
C GLY A 372 10.82 -12.37 -1.08
N LEU A 373 11.68 -11.41 -1.43
CA LEU A 373 12.84 -11.09 -0.60
C LEU A 373 12.46 -10.34 0.68
N ASP A 374 11.34 -9.60 0.72
CA ASP A 374 10.87 -8.91 1.94
C ASP A 374 10.42 -9.94 2.99
N VAL A 375 9.66 -10.95 2.55
CA VAL A 375 9.29 -12.10 3.41
C VAL A 375 10.53 -12.88 3.83
N PHE A 376 11.50 -13.08 2.94
CA PHE A 376 12.75 -13.74 3.28
C PHE A 376 13.55 -12.95 4.31
N VAL A 377 13.77 -11.66 4.10
CA VAL A 377 14.51 -10.77 5.01
C VAL A 377 13.86 -10.74 6.39
N SER A 378 12.53 -10.61 6.45
CA SER A 378 11.79 -10.59 7.72
C SER A 378 11.83 -11.92 8.47
N ARG A 379 12.08 -13.05 7.79
CA ARG A 379 12.17 -14.38 8.41
C ARG A 379 13.60 -14.88 8.60
N ALA A 380 14.60 -14.21 8.03
CA ALA A 380 15.98 -14.69 7.95
C ALA A 380 16.58 -15.08 9.31
N GLY A 381 16.38 -14.26 10.36
CA GLY A 381 16.91 -14.57 11.70
C GLY A 381 16.39 -15.90 12.26
N VAL A 382 15.10 -16.20 12.10
CA VAL A 382 14.49 -17.48 12.51
C VAL A 382 15.04 -18.64 11.67
N LEU A 383 15.22 -18.41 10.36
CA LEU A 383 15.73 -19.42 9.43
C LEU A 383 17.20 -19.79 9.72
N VAL A 384 18.06 -18.80 9.95
CA VAL A 384 19.47 -19.02 10.26
C VAL A 384 19.61 -19.74 11.60
N LEU A 385 18.89 -19.31 12.63
CA LEU A 385 18.93 -19.98 13.95
C LEU A 385 18.46 -21.44 13.86
N GLY A 386 17.37 -21.70 13.13
CA GLY A 386 16.87 -23.05 12.93
C GLY A 386 17.82 -23.94 12.12
N TRP A 387 18.53 -23.38 11.13
CA TRP A 387 19.56 -24.12 10.38
C TRP A 387 20.78 -24.46 11.24
N THR A 388 21.18 -23.56 12.15
CA THR A 388 22.31 -23.81 13.07
C THR A 388 21.97 -24.76 14.24
N ASP A 389 20.86 -25.51 14.18
CA ASP A 389 20.34 -26.40 15.24
C ASP A 389 19.97 -25.69 16.58
N HIS A 390 19.82 -24.36 16.56
CA HIS A 390 19.37 -23.56 17.71
C HIS A 390 17.84 -23.39 17.72
N ILE A 391 17.10 -24.50 17.57
CA ILE A 391 15.63 -24.48 17.36
C ILE A 391 14.89 -23.79 18.50
N ARG A 392 15.26 -24.06 19.76
CA ARG A 392 14.63 -23.41 20.93
C ARG A 392 14.83 -21.89 20.89
N GLU A 393 16.03 -21.44 20.53
CA GLU A 393 16.35 -20.02 20.45
C GLU A 393 15.66 -19.34 19.26
N ALA A 394 15.47 -20.05 18.14
CA ALA A 394 14.65 -19.59 17.03
C ALA A 394 13.20 -19.29 17.45
N GLY A 395 12.64 -20.08 18.37
CA GLY A 395 11.32 -19.83 18.96
C GLY A 395 11.29 -18.56 19.81
N ILE A 396 12.29 -18.38 20.68
CA ILE A 396 12.44 -17.16 21.50
C ILE A 396 12.64 -15.94 20.61
N PHE A 397 13.48 -16.06 19.58
CA PHE A 397 13.76 -15.01 18.59
C PHE A 397 12.50 -14.62 17.82
N ALA A 398 11.71 -15.59 17.35
CA ALA A 398 10.48 -15.30 16.61
C ALA A 398 9.47 -14.53 17.46
N LEU A 399 9.35 -14.87 18.75
CA LEU A 399 8.48 -14.15 19.68
C LEU A 399 8.97 -12.71 19.90
N ALA A 400 10.28 -12.54 20.11
CA ALA A 400 10.93 -11.23 20.23
C ALA A 400 10.76 -10.38 18.96
N LEU A 401 10.87 -11.00 17.78
CA LEU A 401 10.66 -10.36 16.49
C LEU A 401 9.23 -9.86 16.32
N ASN A 402 8.23 -10.66 16.70
CA ASN A 402 6.83 -10.24 16.64
C ASN A 402 6.56 -9.00 17.49
N ILE A 403 7.14 -8.93 18.69
CA ILE A 403 7.05 -7.74 19.56
C ILE A 403 7.68 -6.54 18.87
N ALA A 404 8.85 -6.69 18.27
CA ALA A 404 9.54 -5.62 17.56
C ALA A 404 8.77 -5.14 16.30
N MET A 405 8.10 -6.05 15.59
CA MET A 405 7.28 -5.72 14.42
C MET A 405 6.10 -4.80 14.76
N LEU A 406 5.61 -4.79 16.01
CA LEU A 406 4.57 -3.84 16.45
C LEU A 406 5.04 -2.39 16.34
N VAL A 407 6.33 -2.12 16.56
CA VAL A 407 6.92 -0.79 16.36
C VAL A 407 6.88 -0.40 14.88
N GLY A 408 7.12 -1.36 13.99
CA GLY A 408 7.07 -1.18 12.53
C GLY A 408 5.68 -0.86 11.97
N LEU A 409 4.59 -1.14 12.71
CA LEU A 409 3.22 -0.83 12.28
C LEU A 409 3.00 0.67 12.08
N SER A 410 3.68 1.52 12.85
CA SER A 410 3.64 2.98 12.72
C SER A 410 4.02 3.41 11.30
N ARG A 411 5.16 2.93 10.79
CA ARG A 411 5.64 3.19 9.42
C ARG A 411 4.66 2.67 8.38
N ILE A 412 4.09 1.48 8.58
CA ILE A 412 3.11 0.89 7.65
C ILE A 412 1.87 1.78 7.54
N ALA A 413 1.33 2.24 8.67
CA ALA A 413 0.16 3.11 8.72
C ALA A 413 0.41 4.47 8.03
N VAL A 414 1.61 5.02 8.15
CA VAL A 414 1.97 6.24 7.43
C VAL A 414 2.17 5.96 5.95
N ALA A 415 2.79 4.84 5.59
CA ALA A 415 3.05 4.46 4.21
C ALA A 415 1.77 4.26 3.38
N THR A 416 0.69 3.76 3.99
CA THR A 416 -0.60 3.58 3.31
C THR A 416 -1.26 4.92 2.94
N MET A 417 -1.16 5.92 3.81
CA MET A 417 -1.64 7.28 3.51
C MET A 417 -0.70 8.03 2.55
N PHE A 418 0.61 7.81 2.69
CA PHE A 418 1.64 8.44 1.86
C PHE A 418 1.58 7.99 0.40
N SER A 419 1.38 6.70 0.13
CA SER A 419 1.51 6.11 -1.21
C SER A 419 0.63 6.76 -2.29
N PRO A 420 -0.71 6.94 -2.12
CA PRO A 420 -1.56 7.53 -3.15
C PRO A 420 -1.22 9.01 -3.43
N THR A 421 -0.98 9.81 -2.38
CA THR A 421 -0.64 11.23 -2.52
C THR A 421 0.74 11.43 -3.13
N ALA A 422 1.71 10.56 -2.79
CA ALA A 422 3.03 10.58 -3.41
C ALA A 422 2.98 10.28 -4.92
N ALA A 423 2.15 9.32 -5.33
CA ALA A 423 1.94 8.99 -6.74
C ALA A 423 1.30 10.16 -7.50
N ASP A 424 0.30 10.83 -6.93
CA ASP A 424 -0.36 11.99 -7.54
C ASP A 424 0.58 13.21 -7.66
N LEU A 425 1.32 13.56 -6.59
CA LEU A 425 2.30 14.65 -6.63
C LEU A 425 3.42 14.39 -7.64
N TYR A 426 3.89 13.15 -7.74
CA TYR A 426 4.87 12.76 -8.75
C TYR A 426 4.31 12.85 -10.17
N ALA A 427 3.09 12.36 -10.40
CA ALA A 427 2.41 12.48 -11.70
C ALA A 427 2.18 13.93 -12.12
N ARG A 428 1.97 14.84 -11.16
CA ARG A 428 1.85 16.29 -11.39
C ARG A 428 3.19 17.00 -11.58
N GLY A 429 4.32 16.32 -11.37
CA GLY A 429 5.66 16.90 -11.44
C GLY A 429 6.03 17.80 -10.25
N ASP A 430 5.24 17.82 -9.17
CA ASP A 430 5.48 18.67 -8.01
C ASP A 430 6.51 18.03 -7.05
N ARG A 431 7.79 18.27 -7.35
CA ARG A 431 8.91 17.75 -6.55
C ARG A 431 8.98 18.37 -5.15
N ASN A 432 8.59 19.63 -5.01
CA ASN A 432 8.65 20.33 -3.72
C ASN A 432 7.55 19.81 -2.79
N GLY A 433 6.33 19.66 -3.30
CA GLY A 433 5.24 19.01 -2.57
C GLY A 433 5.60 17.58 -2.16
N LEU A 434 6.21 16.81 -3.07
CA LEU A 434 6.66 15.43 -2.78
C LEU A 434 7.73 15.38 -1.68
N GLN A 435 8.70 16.30 -1.69
CA GLN A 435 9.72 16.42 -0.63
C GLN A 435 9.10 16.74 0.73
N GLN A 436 8.18 17.71 0.79
CA GLN A 436 7.48 18.08 2.02
C GLN A 436 6.62 16.94 2.56
N LEU A 437 5.88 16.27 1.68
CA LEU A 437 5.09 15.10 2.02
C LEU A 437 5.98 13.98 2.59
N PHE A 438 7.11 13.70 1.95
CA PHE A 438 8.06 12.68 2.41
C PHE A 438 8.68 13.02 3.77
N ALA A 439 9.04 14.30 4.00
CA ALA A 439 9.56 14.75 5.29
C ALA A 439 8.52 14.63 6.42
N ARG A 440 7.27 15.06 6.18
CA ARG A 440 6.16 14.91 7.12
C ARG A 440 5.86 13.44 7.41
N ALA A 441 5.84 12.59 6.38
CA ALA A 441 5.64 11.16 6.54
C ALA A 441 6.79 10.51 7.35
N THR A 442 8.03 10.97 7.16
CA THR A 442 9.19 10.49 7.91
C THR A 442 9.09 10.87 9.39
N LEU A 443 8.75 12.14 9.69
CA LEU A 443 8.57 12.61 11.06
C LEU A 443 7.42 11.88 11.78
N LEU A 444 6.29 11.68 11.10
CA LEU A 444 5.14 10.98 11.65
C LEU A 444 5.44 9.49 11.91
N SER A 445 6.16 8.84 10.98
CA SER A 445 6.61 7.44 11.16
C SER A 445 7.58 7.32 12.32
N ALA A 446 8.57 8.21 12.41
CA ALA A 446 9.55 8.23 13.49
C ALA A 446 8.89 8.50 14.84
N GLY A 447 8.04 9.52 14.93
CA GLY A 447 7.30 9.86 16.15
C GLY A 447 6.42 8.69 16.61
N GLY A 448 5.65 8.10 15.70
CA GLY A 448 4.82 6.93 15.98
C GLY A 448 5.66 5.72 16.45
N ALA A 449 6.79 5.46 15.80
CA ALA A 449 7.68 4.38 16.20
C ALA A 449 8.28 4.60 17.59
N VAL A 450 8.74 5.82 17.90
CA VAL A 450 9.32 6.15 19.23
C VAL A 450 8.27 6.04 20.33
N VAL A 451 7.05 6.56 20.10
CA VAL A 451 5.94 6.47 21.05
C VAL A 451 5.60 5.01 21.38
N VAL A 452 5.65 4.11 20.40
CA VAL A 452 5.42 2.67 20.62
C VAL A 452 6.66 1.97 21.20
N ALA A 453 7.86 2.36 20.79
CA ALA A 453 9.11 1.72 21.18
C ALA A 453 9.45 1.94 22.67
N ILE A 454 9.27 3.15 23.20
CA ILE A 454 9.57 3.48 24.61
C ILE A 454 8.86 2.53 25.60
N PRO A 455 7.52 2.41 25.60
CA PRO A 455 6.84 1.50 26.52
C PRO A 455 7.21 0.04 26.22
N MET A 456 7.40 -0.32 24.95
CA MET A 456 7.74 -1.70 24.58
C MET A 456 9.14 -2.11 25.07
N MET A 457 10.11 -1.20 25.14
CA MET A 457 11.43 -1.50 25.70
C MET A 457 11.39 -1.87 27.19
N VAL A 458 10.52 -1.19 27.96
CA VAL A 458 10.33 -1.43 29.39
C VAL A 458 9.52 -2.71 29.60
N ILE A 459 8.45 -2.90 28.82
CA ILE A 459 7.49 -3.99 28.98
C ILE A 459 7.96 -5.30 28.32
N ALA A 460 8.98 -5.29 27.44
CA ALA A 460 9.44 -6.48 26.71
C ALA A 460 9.72 -7.69 27.62
N GLU A 461 10.42 -7.49 28.74
CA GLU A 461 10.76 -8.56 29.67
C GLU A 461 9.54 -9.13 30.43
N PRO A 462 8.73 -8.34 31.15
CA PRO A 462 7.53 -8.86 31.81
C PRO A 462 6.53 -9.45 30.81
N PHE A 463 6.44 -8.89 29.60
CA PHE A 463 5.59 -9.42 28.54
C PHE A 463 6.07 -10.79 28.07
N LEU A 464 7.36 -10.98 27.80
CA LEU A 464 7.90 -12.29 27.41
C LEU A 464 7.77 -13.32 28.54
N ARG A 465 8.02 -12.93 29.80
CA ARG A 465 7.82 -13.81 30.97
C ARG A 465 6.37 -14.29 31.10
N PHE A 466 5.39 -13.45 30.74
CA PHE A 466 3.98 -13.84 30.75
C PHE A 466 3.67 -15.00 29.80
N PHE A 467 4.45 -15.22 28.74
CA PHE A 467 4.29 -16.35 27.82
C PHE A 467 4.98 -17.63 28.29
N GLY A 468 5.77 -17.55 29.35
CA GLY A 468 6.47 -18.68 29.98
C GLY A 468 7.87 -18.29 30.42
N GLU A 469 8.37 -18.93 31.48
CA GLU A 469 9.69 -18.63 32.05
C GLU A 469 10.82 -18.82 31.04
N GLY A 470 10.66 -19.76 30.10
CA GLY A 470 11.64 -20.02 29.04
C GLY A 470 11.80 -18.91 27.99
N TYR A 471 10.93 -17.90 27.96
CA TYR A 471 10.96 -16.80 26.99
C TYR A 471 11.63 -15.52 27.52
N ALA A 472 11.92 -15.43 28.82
CA ALA A 472 12.55 -14.26 29.43
C ALA A 472 13.90 -13.88 28.76
N ALA A 473 14.66 -14.88 28.31
CA ALA A 473 15.91 -14.72 27.59
C ALA A 473 15.77 -13.96 26.24
N GLY A 474 14.54 -13.81 25.73
CA GLY A 474 14.25 -13.03 24.51
C GLY A 474 14.19 -11.52 24.72
N ALA A 475 14.17 -11.02 25.95
CA ALA A 475 14.09 -9.59 26.22
C ALA A 475 15.22 -8.75 25.58
N PRO A 476 16.52 -9.12 25.71
CA PRO A 476 17.59 -8.40 25.01
C PRO A 476 17.44 -8.48 23.48
N ILE A 477 17.01 -9.62 22.95
CA ILE A 477 16.77 -9.82 21.50
C ILE A 477 15.70 -8.84 21.01
N ALA A 478 14.57 -8.73 21.73
CA ALA A 478 13.49 -7.82 21.39
C ALA A 478 13.94 -6.36 21.42
N ARG A 479 14.71 -5.95 22.44
CA ARG A 479 15.22 -4.58 22.56
C ARG A 479 16.12 -4.19 21.38
N VAL A 480 17.01 -5.08 20.94
CA VAL A 480 17.88 -4.85 19.77
C VAL A 480 17.06 -4.73 18.49
N LEU A 481 16.09 -5.63 18.29
CA LEU A 481 15.21 -5.57 17.10
C LEU A 481 14.36 -4.29 17.09
N ILE A 482 13.83 -3.87 18.24
CA ILE A 482 13.08 -2.60 18.38
C ILE A 482 13.93 -1.42 17.91
N LEU A 483 15.21 -1.34 18.32
CA LEU A 483 16.11 -0.29 17.85
C LEU A 483 16.28 -0.30 16.32
N GLY A 484 16.41 -1.50 15.73
CA GLY A 484 16.46 -1.66 14.28
C GLY A 484 15.19 -1.12 13.59
N TYR A 485 14.01 -1.46 14.08
CA TYR A 485 12.74 -0.95 13.52
C TYR A 485 12.56 0.56 13.72
N VAL A 486 13.02 1.13 14.83
CA VAL A 486 13.05 2.59 15.05
C VAL A 486 13.95 3.26 14.02
N PHE A 487 15.12 2.69 13.74
CA PHE A 487 16.03 3.22 12.71
C PHE A 487 15.37 3.22 11.32
N VAL A 488 14.71 2.13 10.94
CA VAL A 488 13.95 2.07 9.67
C VAL A 488 12.84 3.13 9.63
N ALA A 489 12.16 3.36 10.76
CA ALA A 489 11.11 4.39 10.85
C ALA A 489 11.66 5.81 10.72
N LEU A 490 12.87 6.09 11.24
CA LEU A 490 13.58 7.36 11.08
C LEU A 490 13.95 7.66 9.62
N CYS A 491 14.11 6.61 8.79
CA CYS A 491 14.37 6.75 7.37
C CYS A 491 13.10 7.04 6.54
N GLY A 492 11.91 6.76 7.08
CA GLY A 492 10.61 7.00 6.43
C GLY A 492 10.19 5.92 5.41
N PRO A 493 9.08 6.14 4.68
CA PRO A 493 8.53 5.17 3.72
C PRO A 493 9.28 5.17 2.37
N GLN A 494 10.59 4.93 2.40
CA GLN A 494 11.51 5.02 1.25
C GLN A 494 11.17 4.05 0.11
N GLN A 495 10.87 2.80 0.46
CA GLN A 495 10.48 1.77 -0.51
C GLN A 495 9.21 2.19 -1.28
N ASN A 496 8.19 2.69 -0.57
CA ASN A 496 6.97 3.19 -1.19
C ASN A 496 7.24 4.38 -2.12
N LEU A 497 8.13 5.30 -1.72
CA LEU A 497 8.52 6.42 -2.58
C LEU A 497 9.18 5.95 -3.88
N LEU A 498 10.08 4.97 -3.83
CA LEU A 498 10.71 4.41 -5.02
C LEU A 498 9.69 3.71 -5.93
N THR A 499 8.78 2.92 -5.36
CA THR A 499 7.73 2.24 -6.12
C THR A 499 6.76 3.24 -6.77
N MET A 500 6.30 4.26 -6.05
CA MET A 500 5.34 5.26 -6.57
C MET A 500 5.95 6.22 -7.60
N THR A 501 7.28 6.37 -7.60
CA THR A 501 8.01 7.20 -8.60
C THR A 501 8.43 6.40 -9.85
N GLY A 502 8.01 5.14 -9.97
CA GLY A 502 8.33 4.28 -11.11
C GLY A 502 9.73 3.65 -11.06
N ASN A 503 10.44 3.75 -9.93
CA ASN A 503 11.79 3.20 -9.75
C ASN A 503 11.76 1.81 -9.08
N GLU A 504 10.88 0.92 -9.53
CA GLU A 504 10.67 -0.41 -8.93
C GLU A 504 11.95 -1.27 -8.97
N TRP A 505 12.69 -1.25 -10.08
CA TRP A 505 13.95 -1.99 -10.21
C TRP A 505 15.04 -1.50 -9.25
N ALA A 506 15.04 -0.21 -8.91
CA ALA A 506 15.94 0.32 -7.91
C ALA A 506 15.58 -0.19 -6.50
N ALA A 507 14.29 -0.24 -6.20
CA ALA A 507 13.80 -0.82 -4.96
C ALA A 507 14.17 -2.32 -4.89
N ALA A 508 13.96 -3.07 -5.97
CA ALA A 508 14.31 -4.49 -6.04
C ALA A 508 15.81 -4.75 -5.85
N THR A 509 16.68 -3.99 -6.53
CA THR A 509 18.15 -4.16 -6.45
C THR A 509 18.70 -3.81 -5.06
N THR A 510 18.23 -2.72 -4.46
CA THR A 510 18.60 -2.38 -3.07
C THR A 510 18.10 -3.43 -2.07
N MET A 511 16.95 -4.04 -2.32
CA MET A 511 16.42 -5.12 -1.49
C MET A 511 17.21 -6.43 -1.65
N ILE A 512 17.69 -6.76 -2.85
CA ILE A 512 18.62 -7.88 -3.05
C ILE A 512 19.89 -7.67 -2.24
N ALA A 513 20.51 -6.49 -2.34
CA ALA A 513 21.70 -6.17 -1.56
C ALA A 513 21.43 -6.25 -0.05
N GLY A 514 20.29 -5.74 0.40
CA GLY A 514 19.84 -5.84 1.80
C GLY A 514 19.63 -7.28 2.25
N ALA A 515 19.02 -8.13 1.41
CA ALA A 515 18.81 -9.55 1.71
C ALA A 515 20.12 -10.33 1.84
N VAL A 516 21.07 -10.10 0.93
CA VAL A 516 22.40 -10.71 1.00
C VAL A 516 23.13 -10.25 2.27
N ALA A 517 23.13 -8.94 2.54
CA ALA A 517 23.72 -8.39 3.77
C ALA A 517 23.06 -8.98 5.03
N ASN A 518 21.74 -9.21 5.01
CA ASN A 518 21.00 -9.79 6.12
C ASN A 518 21.40 -11.23 6.40
N ILE A 519 21.54 -12.07 5.37
CA ILE A 519 21.98 -13.47 5.56
C ILE A 519 23.39 -13.48 6.16
N ILE A 520 24.32 -12.71 5.58
CA ILE A 520 25.71 -12.67 6.02
C ILE A 520 25.80 -12.16 7.47
N ALA A 521 25.11 -11.06 7.77
CA ALA A 521 25.12 -10.46 9.10
C ALA A 521 24.44 -11.36 10.14
N CYS A 522 23.34 -12.05 9.78
CA CYS A 522 22.70 -13.02 10.66
C CYS A 522 23.60 -14.24 10.91
N ALA A 523 24.19 -14.82 9.86
CA ALA A 523 25.06 -15.99 10.00
C ALA A 523 26.31 -15.69 10.82
N ALA A 524 26.99 -14.57 10.54
CA ALA A 524 28.13 -14.10 11.32
C ALA A 524 27.72 -13.76 12.77
N GLY A 525 26.58 -13.09 12.95
CA GLY A 525 26.05 -12.75 14.26
C GLY A 525 25.77 -13.99 15.12
N VAL A 526 25.12 -15.01 14.56
CA VAL A 526 24.85 -16.29 15.24
C VAL A 526 26.15 -16.97 15.65
N ALA A 527 27.18 -16.98 14.80
CA ALA A 527 28.45 -17.59 15.12
C ALA A 527 29.19 -16.91 16.30
N ILE A 528 29.04 -15.60 16.47
CA ILE A 528 29.79 -14.83 17.49
C ILE A 528 29.01 -14.71 18.82
N TYR A 529 27.71 -14.38 18.75
CA TYR A 529 26.89 -14.04 19.92
C TYR A 529 25.57 -14.81 19.98
N GLY A 530 25.42 -15.89 19.20
CA GLY A 530 24.21 -16.71 19.17
C GLY A 530 22.96 -15.89 18.79
N PRO A 531 21.83 -16.04 19.52
CA PRO A 531 20.55 -15.45 19.11
C PRO A 531 20.48 -13.93 19.31
N ILE A 532 21.31 -13.36 20.20
CA ILE A 532 21.46 -11.89 20.29
C ILE A 532 22.23 -11.38 19.08
N GLY A 533 23.28 -12.10 18.65
CA GLY A 533 24.00 -11.78 17.43
C GLY A 533 23.14 -11.83 16.18
N ALA A 534 22.21 -12.78 16.09
CA ALA A 534 21.19 -12.80 15.03
C ALA A 534 20.37 -11.50 15.00
N ALA A 535 19.94 -11.00 16.15
CA ALA A 535 19.17 -9.75 16.25
C ALA A 535 19.98 -8.53 15.84
N VAL A 536 21.25 -8.47 16.25
CA VAL A 536 22.18 -7.42 15.81
C VAL A 536 22.38 -7.49 14.30
N GLY A 537 22.52 -8.70 13.74
CA GLY A 537 22.63 -8.92 12.30
C GLY A 537 21.42 -8.41 11.53
N VAL A 538 20.20 -8.73 11.98
CA VAL A 538 18.96 -8.21 11.40
C VAL A 538 18.89 -6.69 11.51
N ALA A 539 19.18 -6.11 12.68
CA ALA A 539 19.14 -4.66 12.88
C ALA A 539 20.15 -3.92 12.00
N LEU A 540 21.36 -4.44 11.86
CA LEU A 540 22.40 -3.91 10.97
C LEU A 540 21.97 -4.00 9.51
N ALA A 541 21.42 -5.14 9.08
CA ALA A 541 20.98 -5.32 7.71
C ALA A 541 19.81 -4.38 7.34
N LEU A 542 18.84 -4.21 8.25
CA LEU A 542 17.75 -3.23 8.10
C LEU A 542 18.30 -1.80 8.00
N SER A 543 19.34 -1.50 8.77
CA SER A 543 20.00 -0.19 8.76
C SER A 543 20.75 0.06 7.44
N ILE A 544 21.56 -0.91 7.00
CA ILE A 544 22.28 -0.87 5.72
C ILE A 544 21.30 -0.71 4.56
N TRP A 545 20.21 -1.47 4.58
CA TRP A 545 19.17 -1.40 3.55
C TRP A 545 18.51 -0.03 3.49
N SER A 546 18.14 0.54 4.65
CA SER A 546 17.53 1.88 4.74
C SER A 546 18.50 2.99 4.31
N VAL A 547 19.78 2.88 4.66
CA VAL A 547 20.82 3.83 4.21
C VAL A 547 21.04 3.72 2.71
N ALA A 548 21.11 2.51 2.15
CA ALA A 548 21.27 2.29 0.72
C ALA A 548 20.10 2.90 -0.09
N MET A 549 18.86 2.72 0.38
CA MET A 549 17.68 3.37 -0.21
C MET A 549 17.74 4.90 -0.08
N ALA A 550 18.14 5.43 1.08
CA ALA A 550 18.31 6.88 1.28
C ALA A 550 19.31 7.49 0.29
N VAL A 551 20.48 6.85 0.12
CA VAL A 551 21.51 7.30 -0.82
C VAL A 551 21.01 7.24 -2.26
N TYR A 552 20.28 6.18 -2.62
CA TYR A 552 19.70 6.06 -3.96
C TYR A 552 18.69 7.17 -4.25
N ILE A 553 17.78 7.43 -3.32
CA ILE A 553 16.78 8.51 -3.41
C ILE A 553 17.47 9.87 -3.58
N GLY A 554 18.49 10.15 -2.76
CA GLY A 554 19.27 11.38 -2.85
C GLY A 554 19.95 11.57 -4.21
N LYS A 555 20.56 10.51 -4.77
CA LYS A 555 21.26 10.59 -6.06
C LYS A 555 20.34 10.67 -7.27
N ARG A 556 19.23 9.93 -7.28
CA ARG A 556 18.38 9.78 -8.48
C ARG A 556 17.17 10.71 -8.47
N LEU A 557 16.50 10.85 -7.33
CA LEU A 557 15.31 11.69 -7.20
C LEU A 557 15.66 13.13 -6.80
N LYS A 558 16.91 13.38 -6.37
CA LYS A 558 17.35 14.67 -5.80
C LYS A 558 16.48 15.12 -4.62
N ILE A 559 15.89 14.15 -3.92
CA ILE A 559 15.08 14.33 -2.72
C ILE A 559 16.01 14.16 -1.51
N MET A 560 16.03 15.15 -0.62
CA MET A 560 16.84 15.08 0.60
C MET A 560 16.26 14.02 1.57
N PRO A 561 17.11 13.32 2.34
CA PRO A 561 16.64 12.39 3.38
C PRO A 561 15.60 13.08 4.28
N GLY A 562 14.43 12.46 4.43
CA GLY A 562 13.24 13.10 5.00
C GLY A 562 13.47 13.68 6.41
N LEU A 563 14.26 13.02 7.23
CA LEU A 563 14.62 13.48 8.58
C LEU A 563 15.50 14.73 8.56
N VAL A 564 16.51 14.78 7.67
CA VAL A 564 17.43 15.92 7.55
C VAL A 564 16.67 17.15 7.05
N PHE A 565 15.80 16.97 6.06
CA PHE A 565 14.95 18.06 5.58
C PHE A 565 13.95 18.52 6.65
N ALA A 566 13.30 17.60 7.37
CA ALA A 566 12.38 17.95 8.44
C ALA A 566 13.07 18.76 9.56
N LEU A 567 14.27 18.35 9.98
CA LEU A 567 15.05 19.07 11.00
C LEU A 567 15.54 20.43 10.50
N LEU A 568 15.92 20.54 9.22
CA LEU A 568 16.33 21.81 8.61
C LEU A 568 15.13 22.75 8.39
N SER A 569 13.95 22.23 8.05
CA SER A 569 12.74 23.04 7.85
C SER A 569 12.09 23.51 9.16
N ILE A 570 12.40 22.86 10.28
CA ILE A 570 12.04 23.35 11.63
C ILE A 570 12.92 24.57 12.01
N ARG A 571 14.06 24.78 11.36
CA ARG A 571 15.07 25.79 11.75
C ARG A 571 15.08 27.16 11.04
N PRO A 572 14.04 27.59 10.28
CA PRO A 572 13.86 29.02 10.01
C PRO A 572 12.47 29.59 10.37
N SER A 573 11.59 28.82 11.03
CA SER A 573 10.22 29.27 11.38
C SER A 573 9.92 29.32 12.87
N ALA A 574 10.89 29.00 13.72
CA ALA A 574 10.76 29.10 15.17
C ALA A 574 11.44 30.38 15.69
N ILE A 575 10.93 31.54 15.29
CA ILE A 575 10.71 32.79 16.05
C ILE A 575 9.88 33.67 15.10
N ASP A 576 8.57 33.43 15.05
CA ASP A 576 7.62 34.50 14.74
C ASP A 576 6.42 34.31 15.67
N ALA A 577 6.25 35.29 16.54
CA ALA A 577 5.53 35.24 17.81
C ALA A 577 3.99 35.22 17.69
N HIS A 578 3.42 34.40 16.81
CA HIS A 578 1.98 34.44 16.54
C HIS A 578 1.17 33.19 16.95
N GLN A 579 1.81 32.10 17.37
CA GLN A 579 1.10 30.86 17.75
C GLN A 579 0.78 30.72 19.26
N TRP A 580 1.25 31.63 20.12
CA TRP A 580 1.00 31.52 21.57
C TRP A 580 -0.36 32.04 22.03
N ASN A 581 -1.08 32.79 21.19
CA ASN A 581 -2.38 33.38 21.55
C ASN A 581 -3.58 32.42 21.43
N TRP A 582 -3.39 31.18 20.96
CA TRP A 582 -4.50 30.23 20.82
C TRP A 582 -4.84 29.49 22.14
N PHE A 583 -3.88 29.35 23.06
CA PHE A 583 -4.08 28.60 24.31
C PHE A 583 -4.72 29.41 25.46
N LEU A 584 -4.78 30.75 25.37
CA LEU A 584 -5.28 31.61 26.46
C LEU A 584 -6.70 32.17 26.26
N ARG A 585 -7.41 31.78 25.20
CA ARG A 585 -8.80 32.24 24.93
C ARG A 585 -9.89 31.20 25.24
N ALA A 586 -9.56 30.04 25.80
CA ALA A 586 -10.52 29.00 26.17
C ALA A 586 -10.94 29.01 27.65
N SER A 587 -10.70 30.12 28.39
CA SER A 587 -11.13 30.26 29.80
C SER A 587 -11.77 31.62 30.10
N LYS A 588 -12.69 32.08 29.26
CA LYS A 588 -13.72 33.05 29.66
C LYS A 588 -15.06 32.68 29.03
#